data_AF-A0A6N7LQT1-F1
#
_entry.id   AF-A0A6N7LQT1-F1
#
_cell.length_a   1.000
_cell.length_b   1.000
_cell.length_c   1.000
_cell.angle_alpha   90.00
_cell.angle_beta   90.00
_cell.angle_gamma   90.00
#
_symmetry.space_group_name_H-M   'P 1'
#
loop_
_entity.id
_entity.type
_entity.pdbx_description
1 polymer ?
#
loop_
_entity_poly.entity_id
_entity_poly.type
_entity_poly.pdbx_seq_one_letter_code
_entity_poly.pdbx_strand_id
1 'polypeptide(L)'
;MSIDVLINELKGLKEGDRGVDRKIARQLGWKRHVENRGTNQNGQPIEKVKWIGAEDGKLPLFTDSLDAAFGLVRIVTGFRLGGVSWGNGEFRAVIGEGLYCTGATPAIALCIAAMTAKRGEDQDEE
;
A
#
# COMPACT_ATOMS: atom_id res chain seq x y z
N MET A 1 -2.20 13.93 -0.20
CA MET A 1 -1.22 13.94 0.91
C MET A 1 0.13 13.68 0.30
N SER A 2 1.22 14.21 0.86
CA SER A 2 2.55 13.90 0.32
C SER A 2 2.93 12.45 0.64
N ILE A 3 3.83 11.91 -0.18
CA ILE A 3 4.34 10.55 0.00
C ILE A 3 5.18 10.42 1.28
N ASP A 4 5.88 11.49 1.71
CA ASP A 4 6.64 11.51 2.96
C ASP A 4 5.77 11.35 4.21
N VAL A 5 4.60 11.99 4.22
CA VAL A 5 3.64 11.82 5.33
C VAL A 5 3.16 10.38 5.40
N LEU A 6 2.88 9.75 4.25
CA LEU A 6 2.47 8.34 4.21
C LEU A 6 3.58 7.40 4.65
N ILE A 7 4.83 7.63 4.24
CA ILE A 7 6.00 6.85 4.67
C ILE A 7 6.16 6.94 6.20
N ASN A 8 5.98 8.12 6.79
CA ASN A 8 6.07 8.30 8.24
C ASN A 8 4.92 7.61 8.98
N GLU A 9 3.69 7.65 8.44
CA GLU A 9 2.58 6.88 8.99
C GLU A 9 2.85 5.36 8.97
N LEU A 10 3.35 4.83 7.84
CA LEU A 10 3.71 3.42 7.71
C LEU A 10 4.77 2.99 8.73
N LYS A 11 5.78 3.82 8.98
CA LYS A 11 6.82 3.56 10.00
C LYS A 11 6.26 3.49 11.42
N GLY A 12 5.13 4.16 11.69
CA GLY A 12 4.46 4.14 12.99
C GLY A 12 3.51 2.96 13.22
N LEU A 13 3.23 2.16 12.18
CA LEU A 13 2.31 1.03 12.29
C LEU A 13 2.95 -0.12 13.08
N LYS A 14 2.13 -0.77 13.91
CA LYS A 14 2.46 -2.02 14.60
C LYS A 14 1.84 -3.25 13.93
N GLU A 15 0.76 -3.05 13.19
CA GLU A 15 -0.03 -4.06 12.51
C GLU A 15 -0.64 -3.45 11.23
N GLY A 16 -1.31 -4.28 10.41
CA GLY A 16 -1.97 -3.82 9.20
C GLY A 16 -3.07 -2.78 9.47
N ASP A 17 -3.19 -1.78 8.59
CA ASP A 17 -4.16 -0.70 8.74
C ASP A 17 -4.89 -0.42 7.41
N ARG A 18 -6.20 -0.67 7.41
CA ARG A 18 -7.07 -0.44 6.24
C ARG A 18 -7.17 1.03 5.83
N GLY A 19 -7.03 1.96 6.77
CA GLY A 19 -6.97 3.38 6.50
C GLY A 19 -5.70 3.75 5.70
N VAL A 20 -4.56 3.19 6.09
CA VAL A 20 -3.28 3.36 5.39
C VAL A 20 -3.31 2.68 4.01
N ASP A 21 -3.92 1.50 3.87
CA ASP A 21 -4.11 0.86 2.56
C ASP A 21 -4.86 1.77 1.58
N ARG A 22 -5.90 2.47 2.05
CA ARG A 22 -6.65 3.45 1.23
C ARG A 22 -5.77 4.63 0.82
N LYS A 23 -4.86 5.06 1.68
CA LYS A 23 -3.92 6.14 1.40
C LYS A 23 -2.89 5.72 0.36
N ILE A 24 -2.36 4.49 0.45
CA ILE A 24 -1.49 3.88 -0.58
C ILE A 24 -2.22 3.85 -1.93
N ALA A 25 -3.45 3.32 -1.98
CA ALA A 25 -4.22 3.28 -3.22
C ALA A 25 -4.41 4.66 -3.86
N ARG A 26 -4.62 5.71 -3.04
CA ARG A 26 -4.69 7.09 -3.54
C ARG A 26 -3.36 7.58 -4.12
N GLN A 27 -2.22 7.17 -3.58
CA GLN A 27 -0.90 7.49 -4.16
C GLN A 27 -0.68 6.80 -5.51
N LEU A 28 -1.33 5.67 -5.75
CA LEU A 28 -1.36 5.01 -7.06
C LEU A 28 -2.37 5.66 -8.04
N GLY A 29 -3.01 6.77 -7.65
CA GLY A 29 -4.06 7.43 -8.44
C GLY A 29 -5.41 6.70 -8.44
N TRP A 30 -5.60 5.67 -7.60
CA TRP A 30 -6.85 4.91 -7.57
C TRP A 30 -7.99 5.71 -6.94
N LYS A 31 -9.20 5.51 -7.47
CA LYS A 31 -10.40 6.24 -7.04
C LYS A 31 -11.39 5.32 -6.34
N ARG A 32 -11.92 5.77 -5.20
CA ARG A 32 -13.00 5.09 -4.49
C ARG A 32 -14.33 5.44 -5.16
N HIS A 33 -15.06 4.43 -5.61
CA HIS A 33 -16.42 4.53 -6.12
C HIS A 33 -17.38 3.78 -5.19
N VAL A 34 -18.53 4.38 -4.90
CA VAL A 34 -19.56 3.78 -4.04
C VAL A 34 -20.81 3.58 -4.86
N GLU A 35 -21.20 2.32 -5.04
CA GLU A 35 -22.46 1.95 -5.67
C GLU A 35 -23.50 1.73 -4.56
N ASN A 36 -24.58 2.50 -4.60
CA ASN A 36 -25.73 2.25 -3.73
C ASN A 36 -26.58 1.12 -4.34
N ARG A 37 -26.76 0.01 -3.61
CA ARG A 37 -27.52 -1.17 -4.05
C ARG A 37 -28.91 -1.26 -3.41
N GLY A 38 -29.45 -0.15 -2.95
CA GLY A 38 -30.73 -0.08 -2.25
C GLY A 38 -30.54 -0.21 -0.74
N THR A 39 -31.58 -0.66 -0.04
CA THR A 39 -31.60 -0.77 1.43
C THR A 39 -31.77 -2.22 1.89
N ASN A 40 -31.15 -2.58 3.01
CA ASN A 40 -31.36 -3.88 3.65
C ASN A 40 -32.75 -3.95 4.33
N GLN A 41 -33.07 -5.11 4.92
CA GLN A 41 -34.35 -5.35 5.62
C GLN A 41 -34.61 -4.37 6.77
N ASN A 42 -33.57 -3.70 7.28
CA ASN A 42 -33.64 -2.72 8.36
C ASN A 42 -33.64 -1.27 7.84
N GLY A 43 -33.80 -1.06 6.53
CA GLY A 43 -33.81 0.26 5.89
C GLY A 43 -32.44 0.93 5.77
N GLN A 44 -31.33 0.24 6.08
CA GLN A 44 -29.98 0.80 5.96
C GLN A 44 -29.45 0.66 4.53
N PRO A 45 -28.81 1.69 3.96
CA PRO A 45 -28.25 1.61 2.61
C PRO A 45 -27.18 0.51 2.51
N ILE A 46 -27.31 -0.33 1.49
CA ILE A 46 -26.31 -1.33 1.11
C ILE A 46 -25.35 -0.65 0.13
N GLU A 47 -24.20 -0.24 0.65
CA GLU A 47 -23.14 0.33 -0.17
C GLU A 47 -22.16 -0.76 -0.61
N LYS A 48 -21.87 -0.83 -1.92
CA LYS A 48 -20.74 -1.61 -2.44
C LYS A 48 -19.63 -0.64 -2.83
N VAL A 49 -18.49 -0.77 -2.15
CA VAL A 49 -17.30 0.02 -2.48
C VAL A 49 -16.49 -0.70 -3.56
N LYS A 50 -16.17 0.01 -4.64
CA LYS A 50 -15.28 -0.42 -5.72
C LYS A 50 -14.10 0.55 -5.84
N TRP A 51 -12.91 0.03 -6.08
CA TRP A 51 -11.71 0.83 -6.32
C TRP A 51 -11.37 0.81 -7.81
N ILE A 52 -11.49 1.95 -8.47
CA ILE A 52 -11.12 2.14 -9.87
C ILE A 52 -9.59 2.26 -9.94
N GLY A 53 -8.96 1.33 -10.65
CA GLY A 53 -7.50 1.17 -10.70
C GLY A 53 -7.02 -0.18 -10.13
N ALA A 54 -7.83 -0.82 -9.28
CA ALA A 54 -7.60 -2.17 -8.82
C ALA A 54 -8.14 -3.20 -9.82
N GLU A 55 -7.40 -4.30 -10.04
CA GLU A 55 -7.73 -5.33 -11.04
C GLU A 55 -9.12 -5.97 -10.81
N ASP A 56 -9.44 -6.34 -9.57
CA ASP A 56 -10.73 -6.93 -9.19
C ASP A 56 -11.71 -5.91 -8.58
N GLY A 57 -11.36 -4.62 -8.60
CA GLY A 57 -12.12 -3.54 -7.98
C GLY A 57 -12.12 -3.57 -6.45
N LYS A 58 -11.34 -4.43 -5.80
CA LYS A 58 -11.19 -4.44 -4.33
C LYS A 58 -9.92 -3.70 -3.93
N LEU A 59 -9.92 -3.17 -2.72
CA LEU A 59 -8.70 -2.59 -2.14
C LEU A 59 -7.86 -3.71 -1.52
N PRO A 60 -6.65 -3.99 -2.03
CA PRO A 60 -5.75 -4.97 -1.44
C PRO A 60 -5.39 -4.62 0.00
N LEU A 61 -5.05 -5.64 0.78
CA LEU A 61 -4.57 -5.51 2.17
C LEU A 61 -3.06 -5.23 2.18
N PHE A 62 -2.62 -4.11 1.60
CA PHE A 62 -1.20 -3.85 1.37
C PHE A 62 -0.35 -3.97 2.65
N THR A 63 -0.85 -3.45 3.76
CA THR A 63 -0.11 -3.43 5.04
C THR A 63 -0.20 -4.73 5.85
N ASP A 64 -1.05 -5.67 5.44
CA ASP A 64 -1.36 -6.89 6.21
C ASP A 64 -1.03 -8.18 5.44
N SER A 65 -1.15 -8.16 4.11
CA SER A 65 -0.86 -9.30 3.24
C SER A 65 0.47 -9.11 2.52
N LEU A 66 1.39 -10.06 2.73
CA LEU A 66 2.68 -10.08 2.04
C LEU A 66 2.51 -10.12 0.51
N ASP A 67 1.56 -10.89 0.00
CA ASP A 67 1.27 -10.97 -1.44
C ASP A 67 0.76 -9.64 -1.99
N ALA A 68 -0.13 -8.96 -1.26
CA ALA A 68 -0.62 -7.63 -1.64
C ALA A 68 0.51 -6.59 -1.62
N ALA A 69 1.36 -6.60 -0.60
CA ALA A 69 2.53 -5.73 -0.50
C ALA A 69 3.52 -5.98 -1.65
N PHE A 70 3.75 -7.25 -2.01
CA PHE A 70 4.57 -7.58 -3.18
C PHE A 70 3.92 -7.13 -4.49
N GLY A 71 2.60 -7.24 -4.61
CA GLY A 71 1.83 -6.66 -5.71
C GLY A 71 2.04 -5.15 -5.84
N LEU A 72 2.06 -4.41 -4.71
CA LEU A 72 2.37 -2.99 -4.69
C LEU A 72 3.78 -2.69 -5.22
N VAL A 73 4.79 -3.45 -4.80
CA VAL A 73 6.17 -3.32 -5.31
C VAL A 73 6.20 -3.45 -6.83
N ARG A 74 5.47 -4.44 -7.37
CA ARG A 74 5.38 -4.67 -8.83
C ARG A 74 4.72 -3.50 -9.54
N ILE A 75 3.61 -2.98 -8.99
CA ILE A 75 2.88 -1.84 -9.57
C ILE A 75 3.75 -0.60 -9.62
N VAL A 76 4.46 -0.30 -8.53
CA VAL A 76 5.28 0.92 -8.44
C VAL A 76 6.53 0.81 -9.30
N THR A 77 7.27 -0.29 -9.19
CA THR A 77 8.64 -0.33 -9.70
C THR A 77 8.79 -1.03 -11.05
N GLY A 78 7.73 -1.63 -11.59
CA GLY A 78 7.83 -2.43 -12.81
C GLY A 78 8.68 -3.69 -12.64
N PHE A 79 8.61 -4.34 -11.47
CA PHE A 79 9.35 -5.57 -11.12
C PHE A 79 10.88 -5.41 -10.97
N ARG A 80 11.36 -4.30 -10.39
CA ARG A 80 12.77 -4.25 -9.98
C ARG A 80 13.08 -5.37 -8.99
N LEU A 81 14.31 -5.89 -9.06
CA LEU A 81 14.83 -6.88 -8.11
C LEU A 81 14.77 -6.31 -6.69
N GLY A 82 14.52 -7.15 -5.69
CA GLY A 82 14.42 -6.72 -4.31
C GLY A 82 14.11 -7.89 -3.38
N GLY A 83 13.96 -7.60 -2.10
CA GLY A 83 13.66 -8.63 -1.12
C GLY A 83 13.23 -8.05 0.22
N VAL A 84 12.64 -8.92 1.03
CA VAL A 84 12.36 -8.68 2.44
C VAL A 84 13.03 -9.77 3.26
N SER A 85 13.68 -9.37 4.36
CA SER A 85 14.30 -10.27 5.32
C SER A 85 13.78 -9.96 6.73
N TRP A 86 13.87 -10.95 7.60
CA TRP A 86 13.52 -10.83 9.01
C TRP A 86 14.66 -11.36 9.86
N GLY A 87 14.95 -10.65 10.94
CA GLY A 87 16.02 -11.02 11.86
C GLY A 87 16.13 -10.00 12.97
N ASN A 88 16.59 -10.42 14.15
CA ASN A 88 16.77 -9.56 15.32
C ASN A 88 15.51 -8.78 15.73
N GLY A 89 14.32 -9.37 15.52
CA GLY A 89 13.04 -8.75 15.85
C GLY A 89 12.59 -7.65 14.88
N GLU A 90 13.27 -7.48 13.74
CA GLU A 90 12.94 -6.47 12.74
C GLU A 90 12.71 -7.08 11.35
N PHE A 91 11.91 -6.40 10.55
CA PHE A 91 11.70 -6.69 9.14
C PHE A 91 12.34 -5.60 8.30
N ARG A 92 13.15 -5.99 7.31
CA ARG A 92 13.87 -5.08 6.42
C ARG A 92 13.55 -5.42 4.98
N ALA A 93 13.16 -4.42 4.19
CA ALA A 93 12.92 -4.55 2.76
C ALA A 93 13.83 -3.61 1.97
N VAL A 94 14.20 -4.03 0.77
CA VAL A 94 14.96 -3.22 -0.20
C VAL A 94 14.44 -3.51 -1.60
N ILE A 95 14.39 -2.49 -2.45
CA ILE A 95 14.01 -2.60 -3.86
C ILE A 95 15.08 -1.90 -4.70
N GLY A 96 15.61 -2.62 -5.70
CA GLY A 96 16.76 -2.23 -6.50
C GLY A 96 17.97 -1.91 -5.62
N GLU A 97 18.68 -0.85 -6.01
CA GLU A 97 19.79 -0.25 -5.25
C GLU A 97 19.29 0.79 -4.21
N GLY A 98 18.03 0.66 -3.78
CA GLY A 98 17.39 1.60 -2.86
C GLY A 98 17.84 1.45 -1.40
N LEU A 99 17.28 2.29 -0.53
CA LEU A 99 17.54 2.23 0.91
C LEU A 99 16.83 1.05 1.56
N TYR A 100 17.49 0.43 2.54
CA TYR A 100 16.84 -0.52 3.44
C TYR A 100 15.76 0.18 4.25
N CYS A 101 14.53 -0.32 4.13
CA CYS A 101 13.36 0.17 4.81
C CYS A 101 12.93 -0.83 5.89
N THR A 102 12.71 -0.34 7.11
CA THR A 102 12.26 -1.16 8.24
C THR A 102 10.76 -1.03 8.47
N GLY A 103 10.13 -2.11 8.92
CA GLY A 103 8.71 -2.11 9.31
C GLY A 103 8.41 -3.12 10.43
N ALA A 104 7.23 -2.99 11.05
CA ALA A 104 6.77 -3.91 12.10
C ALA A 104 6.38 -5.30 11.58
N THR A 105 6.11 -5.42 10.28
CA THR A 105 5.84 -6.68 9.57
C THR A 105 6.54 -6.66 8.20
N PRO A 106 6.72 -7.82 7.53
CA PRO A 106 7.27 -7.87 6.18
C PRO A 106 6.45 -7.03 5.18
N ALA A 107 5.11 -7.06 5.30
CA ALA A 107 4.20 -6.33 4.43
C ALA A 107 4.37 -4.80 4.59
N ILE A 108 4.48 -4.32 5.83
CA ILE A 108 4.73 -2.91 6.12
C ILE A 108 6.11 -2.48 5.60
N ALA A 109 7.15 -3.28 5.82
CA ALA A 109 8.50 -2.98 5.33
C ALA A 109 8.51 -2.83 3.80
N LEU A 110 7.84 -3.73 3.08
CA LEU A 110 7.68 -3.65 1.61
C LEU A 110 6.87 -2.43 1.18
N CYS A 111 5.79 -2.08 1.89
CA CYS A 111 5.03 -0.87 1.59
C CYS A 111 5.89 0.40 1.72
N ILE A 112 6.74 0.47 2.76
CA ILE A 112 7.66 1.60 2.96
C ILE A 112 8.69 1.64 1.83
N ALA A 113 9.29 0.50 1.47
CA ALA A 113 10.24 0.42 0.37
C ALA A 113 9.61 0.85 -0.96
N ALA A 114 8.38 0.38 -1.26
CA ALA A 114 7.66 0.74 -2.48
C ALA A 114 7.35 2.24 -2.54
N MET A 115 6.83 2.83 -1.47
CA MET A 115 6.56 4.27 -1.44
C MET A 115 7.84 5.11 -1.49
N THR A 116 8.94 4.63 -0.90
CA THR A 116 10.24 5.30 -1.01
C THR A 116 10.78 5.28 -2.44
N ALA A 117 10.61 4.16 -3.15
CA ALA A 117 10.97 4.05 -4.56
C ALA A 117 10.13 4.99 -5.44
N LYS A 118 8.80 4.99 -5.24
CA LYS A 118 7.90 5.92 -5.93
C LYS A 118 8.29 7.39 -5.74
N ARG A 119 8.67 7.76 -4.51
CA ARG A 119 9.12 9.14 -4.21
C ARG A 119 10.35 9.53 -5.03
N GLY A 120 11.28 8.61 -5.26
CA GLY A 120 12.46 8.88 -6.09
C GLY A 120 12.10 9.08 -7.55
N GLU A 121 11.23 8.23 -8.10
CA GLU A 121 10.75 8.36 -9.49
C GLU A 121 10.03 9.70 -9.73
N ASP A 122 9.14 10.10 -8.80
CA ASP A 122 8.41 11.37 -8.90
C ASP A 122 9.36 12.60 -8.84
N GLN A 123 10.57 12.47 -8.27
CA GLN A 123 11.59 13.53 -8.20
C GLN A 123 12.51 13.58 -9.42
N ASP A 124 12.66 12.46 -10.14
CA ASP A 124 13.48 12.38 -11.36
C ASP A 124 12.70 12.86 -12.62
N GLU A 125 11.36 12.91 -12.53
CA GLU A 125 10.46 13.32 -13.63
C GLU A 125 10.09 14.83 -13.63
N GLU A 126 10.47 15.61 -12.61
CA GLU A 126 10.31 17.07 -12.51
C GLU A 126 11.55 17.85 -13.01
#